data_AF-A0A932T967-F1
#
_entry.id   AF-A0A932T967-F1
#
_cell.length_a   1.000
_cell.length_b   1.000
_cell.length_c   1.000
_cell.angle_alpha   90.00
_cell.angle_beta   90.00
_cell.angle_gamma   90.00
#
_symmetry.space_group_name_H-M   'P 1'
#
loop_
_entity.id
_entity.type
_entity.pdbx_description
1 polymer ?
#
loop_
_entity_poly.entity_id
_entity_poly.type
_entity_poly.pdbx_seq_one_letter_code
_entity_poly.pdbx_strand_id
1 'polypeptide(L)'
;MLTAGDVNKVLADEGTALVVINSVCGCSAGTARPGVLMAVHNAAKKPDHLATSFAGFDVDAVKQIREYLLPYPPSSPAIALFKNGQLVHFIERHMIEGRSAQMIAENLIGAFDQHCN
;
A
#
# COMPACT_ATOMS: atom_id res chain seq x y z
N MET A 1 5.47 9.35 4.12
CA MET A 1 6.92 9.13 4.07
C MET A 1 7.45 9.97 2.92
N LEU A 2 8.41 10.84 3.20
CA LEU A 2 8.89 11.84 2.24
C LEU A 2 10.27 11.48 1.68
N THR A 3 11.08 10.76 2.48
CA THR A 3 12.45 10.39 2.12
C THR A 3 12.64 8.87 2.00
N ALA A 4 13.74 8.44 1.36
CA ALA A 4 14.15 7.04 1.35
C ALA A 4 14.43 6.49 2.76
N GLY A 5 14.95 7.33 3.66
CA GLY A 5 15.20 6.97 5.06
C GLY A 5 13.91 6.63 5.81
N ASP A 6 12.83 7.38 5.57
CA ASP A 6 11.52 7.09 6.16
C ASP A 6 11.01 5.71 5.73
N VAL A 7 11.19 5.36 4.45
CA VAL A 7 10.78 4.07 3.89
C VAL A 7 11.55 2.94 4.55
N ASN A 8 12.88 3.05 4.58
CA ASN A 8 13.73 2.02 5.17
C ASN A 8 13.43 1.82 6.66
N LYS A 9 13.11 2.91 7.37
CA LYS A 9 12.72 2.83 8.78
C LYS A 9 11.40 2.07 8.95
N VAL A 10 10.36 2.45 8.23
CA VAL A 10 9.04 1.78 8.32
C VAL A 10 9.11 0.31 7.92
N LEU A 11 9.94 -0.03 6.93
CA LEU A 11 10.09 -1.42 6.48
C LEU A 11 11.06 -2.25 7.35
N ALA A 12 11.90 -1.60 8.17
CA ALA A 12 12.77 -2.28 9.12
C ALA A 12 12.06 -2.63 10.44
N ASP A 13 10.96 -1.94 10.76
CA ASP A 13 10.15 -2.24 11.94
C ASP A 13 9.54 -3.67 11.82
N GLU A 14 9.50 -4.39 12.94
CA GLU A 14 8.87 -5.71 13.01
C GLU A 14 7.35 -5.60 12.91
N GLY A 15 6.72 -6.65 12.41
CA GLY A 15 5.26 -6.70 12.20
C GLY A 15 4.89 -6.40 10.75
N THR A 16 3.74 -5.79 10.55
CA THR A 16 3.12 -5.58 9.25
C THR A 16 2.97 -4.11 8.90
N ALA A 17 3.35 -3.75 7.69
CA ALA A 17 3.27 -2.37 7.19
C ALA A 17 2.46 -2.30 5.90
N LEU A 18 1.35 -1.58 5.92
CA LEU A 18 0.59 -1.23 4.73
C LEU A 18 1.13 0.09 4.15
N VAL A 19 1.70 0.00 2.95
CA VAL A 19 2.25 1.14 2.23
C VAL A 19 1.38 1.45 1.01
N VAL A 20 0.86 2.68 0.95
CA VAL A 20 0.09 3.17 -0.19
C VAL A 20 0.93 4.14 -1.01
N ILE A 21 1.23 3.78 -2.26
CA ILE A 21 1.75 4.72 -3.26
C ILE A 21 0.55 5.50 -3.80
N ASN A 22 0.33 6.69 -3.25
CA ASN A 22 -0.75 7.58 -3.62
C ASN A 22 -0.44 8.29 -4.95
N SER A 23 -1.45 8.91 -5.57
CA SER A 23 -1.37 9.58 -6.85
C SER A 23 -2.51 10.59 -7.03
N VAL A 24 -2.33 11.56 -7.93
CA VAL A 24 -3.37 12.53 -8.35
C VAL A 24 -4.43 11.91 -9.27
N CYS A 25 -4.21 10.69 -9.78
CA CYS A 25 -5.13 10.04 -10.71
C CYS A 25 -6.53 9.82 -10.10
N GLY A 26 -7.58 9.90 -10.93
CA GLY A 26 -8.98 9.71 -10.49
C GLY A 26 -9.24 8.36 -9.81
N CYS A 27 -8.58 7.28 -10.25
CA CYS A 27 -8.70 5.97 -9.60
C CYS A 27 -8.09 5.95 -8.19
N SER A 28 -7.13 6.82 -7.89
CA SER A 28 -6.63 7.00 -6.51
C SER A 28 -7.72 7.60 -5.63
N ALA A 29 -8.39 8.65 -6.12
CA ALA A 29 -9.43 9.35 -5.38
C ALA A 29 -10.70 8.51 -5.21
N GLY A 30 -11.18 7.89 -6.28
CA GLY A 30 -12.45 7.17 -6.31
C GLY A 30 -12.39 5.75 -5.78
N THR A 31 -11.23 5.10 -5.85
CA THR A 31 -11.12 3.65 -5.57
C THR A 31 -10.04 3.34 -4.54
N ALA A 32 -8.77 3.70 -4.79
CA ALA A 32 -7.66 3.25 -3.94
C ALA A 32 -7.75 3.78 -2.50
N ARG A 33 -7.87 5.11 -2.34
CA ARG A 33 -7.93 5.75 -1.02
C ARG A 33 -9.17 5.31 -0.23
N PRO A 34 -10.39 5.34 -0.80
CA PRO A 34 -11.57 4.85 -0.09
C PRO A 34 -11.46 3.36 0.24
N GLY A 35 -10.94 2.53 -0.66
CA GLY A 35 -10.77 1.09 -0.45
C GLY A 35 -9.81 0.77 0.70
N VAL A 36 -8.66 1.46 0.78
CA VAL A 36 -7.72 1.33 1.92
C VAL A 36 -8.39 1.76 3.22
N LEU A 37 -9.07 2.91 3.24
CA LEU A 37 -9.75 3.40 4.45
C LEU A 37 -10.82 2.42 4.92
N MET A 38 -11.64 1.89 4.01
CA MET A 38 -12.65 0.87 4.31
C MET A 38 -12.00 -0.40 4.87
N ALA A 39 -10.90 -0.87 4.27
CA ALA A 39 -10.19 -2.05 4.76
C ALA A 39 -9.69 -1.87 6.20
N VAL A 40 -8.95 -0.78 6.45
CA VAL A 40 -8.38 -0.50 7.78
C VAL A 40 -9.47 -0.29 8.83
N HIS A 41 -10.59 0.31 8.45
CA HIS A 41 -11.71 0.53 9.37
C HIS A 41 -12.42 -0.77 9.71
N ASN A 42 -12.69 -1.62 8.72
CA ASN A 42 -13.59 -2.77 8.85
C ASN A 42 -12.87 -4.10 9.14
N ALA A 43 -11.56 -4.19 8.94
CA ALA A 43 -10.81 -5.42 9.20
C ALA A 43 -10.75 -5.75 10.70
N ALA A 44 -10.88 -7.04 11.01
CA ALA A 44 -10.68 -7.56 12.36
C ALA A 44 -9.20 -7.51 12.78
N LYS A 45 -8.31 -7.93 11.87
CA LYS A 45 -6.86 -7.79 12.01
C LYS A 45 -6.36 -6.61 11.22
N LYS A 46 -5.42 -5.84 11.78
CA LYS A 46 -4.94 -4.60 11.15
C LYS A 46 -3.43 -4.61 11.01
N PRO A 47 -2.89 -3.94 9.98
CA PRO A 47 -1.47 -3.68 9.89
C PRO A 47 -0.99 -2.86 11.08
N ASP A 48 0.21 -3.18 11.60
CA ASP A 48 0.84 -2.47 12.71
C ASP A 48 1.23 -1.04 12.30
N HIS A 49 1.65 -0.88 11.04
CA HIS A 49 2.06 0.39 10.47
C HIS A 49 1.23 0.72 9.23
N LEU A 50 0.75 1.97 9.17
CA LEU A 50 0.09 2.54 8.00
C LEU A 50 0.95 3.68 7.47
N ALA A 51 1.38 3.57 6.23
CA ALA A 51 2.25 4.57 5.61
C ALA A 51 1.81 4.88 4.19
N THR A 52 2.12 6.09 3.74
CA THR A 52 1.84 6.51 2.36
C THR A 52 2.93 7.46 1.85
N SER A 53 3.18 7.38 0.54
CA SER A 53 3.99 8.34 -0.22
C SER A 53 3.26 8.71 -1.49
N PHE A 54 3.45 9.94 -1.95
CA PHE A 54 2.72 10.49 -3.07
C PHE A 54 3.57 10.48 -4.35
N ALA A 55 3.17 9.65 -5.33
CA ALA A 55 3.84 9.59 -6.63
C ALA A 55 3.75 10.94 -7.37
N GLY A 56 4.92 11.46 -7.75
CA GLY A 56 5.08 12.77 -8.40
C GLY A 56 5.46 13.91 -7.44
N PHE A 57 5.43 13.67 -6.13
CA PHE A 57 5.84 14.65 -5.11
C PHE A 57 6.94 14.08 -4.20
N ASP A 58 6.71 12.93 -3.58
CA ASP A 58 7.65 12.27 -2.65
C ASP A 58 8.62 11.37 -3.45
N VAL A 59 9.37 11.97 -4.38
CA VAL A 59 10.14 11.25 -5.42
C VAL A 59 11.10 10.22 -4.82
N ASP A 60 11.87 10.60 -3.79
CA ASP A 60 12.87 9.73 -3.18
C ASP A 60 12.22 8.57 -2.41
N ALA A 61 11.16 8.84 -1.65
CA ALA A 61 10.41 7.79 -0.96
C ALA A 61 9.77 6.81 -1.96
N VAL A 62 9.12 7.30 -3.00
CA VAL A 62 8.48 6.44 -4.01
C VAL A 62 9.50 5.61 -4.78
N LYS A 63 10.67 6.19 -5.10
CA LYS A 63 11.77 5.45 -5.71
C LYS A 63 12.22 4.32 -4.78
N GLN A 64 12.47 4.61 -3.50
CA GLN A 64 12.88 3.61 -2.52
C GLN A 64 11.84 2.49 -2.37
N ILE A 65 10.56 2.82 -2.24
CA ILE A 65 9.48 1.82 -2.14
C ILE A 65 9.52 0.89 -3.35
N ARG A 66 9.69 1.42 -4.56
CA ARG A 66 9.71 0.61 -5.80
C ARG A 66 10.86 -0.39 -5.85
N GLU A 67 11.98 -0.13 -5.19
CA GLU A 67 13.07 -1.11 -5.08
C GLU A 67 12.63 -2.36 -4.30
N TYR A 68 11.81 -2.18 -3.25
CA TYR A 68 11.20 -3.27 -2.48
C TYR A 68 10.04 -3.99 -3.22
N LEU A 69 9.58 -3.43 -4.34
CA LEU A 69 8.48 -3.99 -5.14
C LEU A 69 8.97 -4.72 -6.39
N LEU A 70 10.27 -4.94 -6.57
CA LEU A 70 10.76 -5.73 -7.69
C LEU A 70 10.26 -7.19 -7.58
N PRO A 71 9.90 -7.84 -8.71
CA PRO A 71 10.04 -7.38 -10.10
C PRO A 71 8.82 -6.64 -10.68
N TYR A 72 7.86 -6.20 -9.86
CA TYR A 72 6.63 -5.59 -10.36
C TYR A 72 6.90 -4.24 -11.05
N PRO A 73 6.23 -3.95 -12.18
CA PRO A 73 6.43 -2.70 -12.89
C PRO A 73 5.93 -1.51 -12.04
N PRO A 74 6.62 -0.35 -12.08
CA PRO A 74 6.23 0.80 -11.31
C PRO A 74 4.87 1.34 -11.77
N SER A 75 3.88 1.36 -10.87
CA SER A 75 2.55 1.90 -11.13
C SER A 75 2.07 2.81 -9.99
N SER A 76 1.06 3.65 -10.26
CA SER A 76 0.38 4.46 -9.23
C SER A 76 -1.08 4.76 -9.63
N PRO A 77 -2.05 4.71 -8.69
CA PRO A 77 -1.88 4.26 -7.31
C PRO A 77 -1.52 2.78 -7.22
N ALA A 78 -0.85 2.38 -6.15
CA ALA A 78 -0.54 0.99 -5.82
C ALA A 78 -0.50 0.79 -4.30
N ILE A 79 -0.80 -0.41 -3.82
CA ILE A 79 -0.92 -0.72 -2.39
C ILE A 79 -0.10 -1.97 -2.09
N ALA A 80 0.79 -1.90 -1.12
CA ALA A 80 1.67 -3.00 -0.74
C ALA A 80 1.52 -3.31 0.75
N LEU A 81 1.43 -4.59 1.10
CA LEU A 81 1.53 -5.06 2.47
C LEU A 81 2.87 -5.76 2.64
N PHE A 82 3.63 -5.30 3.63
CA PHE A 82 4.89 -5.89 4.03
C PHE A 82 4.71 -6.60 5.38
N LYS A 83 5.47 -7.67 5.58
CA LYS A 83 5.64 -8.33 6.88
C LYS A 83 7.13 -8.52 7.13
N ASN A 84 7.65 -7.92 8.21
CA ASN A 84 9.07 -7.95 8.57
C ASN A 84 9.98 -7.57 7.38
N GLY A 85 9.65 -6.46 6.71
CA GLY A 85 10.38 -5.97 5.53
C GLY A 85 10.18 -6.75 4.22
N GLN A 86 9.44 -7.86 4.22
CA GLN A 86 9.16 -8.65 3.02
C GLN A 86 7.79 -8.34 2.44
N LEU A 87 7.70 -8.19 1.12
CA LEU A 87 6.43 -7.99 0.42
C LEU A 87 5.59 -9.27 0.48
N VAL A 88 4.41 -9.21 1.09
CA VAL A 88 3.50 -10.37 1.23
C VAL A 88 2.21 -10.22 0.43
N HIS A 89 1.79 -8.99 0.12
CA HIS A 89 0.65 -8.74 -0.75
C HIS A 89 0.83 -7.45 -1.53
N PHE A 90 0.39 -7.43 -2.79
CA PHE A 90 0.53 -6.26 -3.65
C PHE A 90 -0.66 -6.06 -4.57
N ILE A 91 -1.16 -4.83 -4.64
CA ILE A 91 -2.23 -4.38 -5.52
C ILE A 91 -1.67 -3.31 -6.46
N GLU A 92 -1.39 -3.72 -7.70
CA GLU A 92 -1.02 -2.85 -8.81
C GLU A 92 -2.18 -1.99 -9.32
N ARG A 93 -1.84 -0.90 -10.02
CA ARG A 93 -2.83 0.01 -10.61
C ARG A 93 -3.89 -0.71 -11.46
N HIS A 94 -3.51 -1.68 -12.28
CA HIS A 94 -4.46 -2.38 -13.16
C HIS A 94 -5.49 -3.22 -12.39
N MET A 95 -5.23 -3.53 -11.11
CA MET A 95 -6.18 -4.15 -10.19
C MET A 95 -7.02 -3.12 -9.43
N ILE A 96 -6.70 -1.83 -9.53
CA ILE A 96 -7.46 -0.73 -8.92
C ILE A 96 -8.36 -0.06 -9.96
N GLU A 97 -7.82 0.17 -11.16
CA GLU A 97 -8.50 0.84 -12.26
C GLU A 97 -9.72 0.01 -12.71
N GLY A 98 -10.88 0.66 -12.77
CA GLY A 98 -12.15 0.02 -13.12
C GLY A 98 -12.80 -0.81 -12.00
N ARG A 99 -12.22 -0.86 -10.79
CA ARG A 99 -12.79 -1.58 -9.64
C ARG A 99 -13.47 -0.64 -8.65
N SER A 100 -14.38 -1.20 -7.86
CA SER A 100 -15.01 -0.48 -6.76
C SER A 100 -14.10 -0.42 -5.53
N ALA A 101 -14.28 0.59 -4.68
CA ALA A 101 -13.57 0.71 -3.42
C ALA A 101 -13.79 -0.50 -2.52
N GLN A 102 -15.01 -1.07 -2.53
CA GLN A 102 -15.38 -2.25 -1.77
C GLN A 102 -14.56 -3.47 -2.19
N MET A 103 -14.37 -3.70 -3.49
CA MET A 103 -13.52 -4.80 -3.97
C MET A 103 -12.06 -4.64 -3.53
N ILE A 104 -11.53 -3.42 -3.50
CA ILE A 104 -10.18 -3.17 -2.97
C ILE A 104 -10.15 -3.42 -1.47
N ALA A 105 -11.20 -3.01 -0.75
CA ALA A 105 -11.30 -3.22 0.69
C ALA A 105 -11.35 -4.71 1.04
N GLU A 106 -12.20 -5.50 0.39
CA GLU A 106 -12.32 -6.94 0.59
C GLU A 106 -11.00 -7.67 0.29
N ASN A 107 -10.33 -7.29 -0.79
CA ASN A 107 -9.02 -7.84 -1.15
C ASN A 107 -7.97 -7.57 -0.05
N LEU A 108 -7.93 -6.34 0.47
CA LEU A 108 -7.02 -5.97 1.55
C LEU A 108 -7.37 -6.64 2.88
N ILE A 109 -8.66 -6.73 3.24
CA ILE A 109 -9.12 -7.42 4.45
C ILE A 109 -8.68 -8.88 4.40
N GLY A 110 -8.86 -9.55 3.25
CA GLY A 110 -8.37 -10.92 3.08
C GLY A 110 -6.86 -11.06 3.27
N ALA A 111 -6.06 -10.09 2.79
CA ALA A 111 -4.63 -10.06 3.03
C ALA A 111 -4.28 -9.80 4.51
N PHE A 112 -5.04 -8.93 5.19
CA PHE A 112 -4.84 -8.65 6.61
C PHE A 112 -5.17 -9.90 7.46
N ASP A 113 -6.25 -10.60 7.15
CA ASP A 113 -6.62 -11.82 7.88
C ASP A 113 -5.55 -12.91 7.79
N GLN A 114 -4.85 -12.99 6.65
CA GLN A 114 -3.76 -13.94 6.40
C GLN A 114 -2.43 -13.53 7.03
N HIS A 115 -2.08 -12.24 7.01
CA HIS A 115 -0.72 -11.79 7.32
C HIS A 115 -0.59 -10.98 8.62
N CYS A 116 -1.65 -10.28 9.05
CA CYS A 116 -1.69 -9.54 10.30
C CYS A 116 -2.10 -10.45 11.46
N ASN A 117 -1.81 -10.00 12.68
CA ASN A 117 -2.11 -10.71 13.92
C ASN A 117 -3.32 -10.12 14.63
#